data_AF-A0A084U3G8-F1
#
_entry.id   AF-A0A084U3G8-F1
#
_cell.length_a   1.000
_cell.length_b   1.000
_cell.length_c   1.000
_cell.angle_alpha   90.00
_cell.angle_beta   90.00
_cell.angle_gamma   90.00
#
_symmetry.space_group_name_H-M   'P 1'
#
loop_
_entity.id
_entity.type
_entity.pdbx_description
1 polymer ?
#
loop_
_entity_poly.entity_id
_entity_poly.type
_entity_poly.pdbx_seq_one_letter_code
_entity_poly.pdbx_strand_id
1 'polypeptide(L)'
;MSKDFFINRYKKVAENRYRETSGLYYEDFNVGDVFEHRPGRTVLDADNVWFTLLTLNPQQVHFDNEYASKTEWKKLLVDSTFTLALVTGMSVNTISGKVVANLGWDEVRLTHPVFAGDTIYAESTILFKRESKSRRDQGIVTVLTKGFNQNNKEVISFKRTVLVYKRQENKIEKLTNY
;
A
#
# COMPACT_ATOMS: atom_id res chain seq x y z
N MET A 1 -11.95 -25.88 -15.46
CA MET A 1 -11.75 -24.66 -16.25
C MET A 1 -11.90 -23.48 -15.30
N SER A 2 -10.80 -22.93 -14.80
CA SER A 2 -10.86 -21.74 -13.93
C SER A 2 -11.34 -20.58 -14.77
N LYS A 3 -12.37 -19.86 -14.30
CA LYS A 3 -12.77 -18.60 -14.91
C LYS A 3 -11.55 -17.71 -14.96
N ASP A 4 -11.14 -17.27 -16.16
CA ASP A 4 -10.13 -16.24 -16.32
C ASP A 4 -10.57 -15.02 -15.51
N PHE A 5 -9.93 -14.83 -14.35
CA PHE A 5 -10.24 -13.73 -13.45
C PHE A 5 -9.55 -12.48 -13.96
N PHE A 6 -10.16 -11.82 -14.94
CA PHE A 6 -9.71 -10.50 -15.36
C PHE A 6 -10.25 -9.46 -14.37
N ILE A 7 -9.38 -8.95 -13.51
CA ILE A 7 -9.62 -7.68 -12.81
C ILE A 7 -9.61 -6.59 -13.88
N ASN A 8 -10.79 -6.23 -14.36
CA ASN A 8 -10.91 -5.20 -15.38
C ASN A 8 -10.68 -3.82 -14.76
N ARG A 9 -9.51 -3.22 -15.05
CA ARG A 9 -9.17 -1.85 -14.65
C ARG A 9 -9.94 -0.77 -15.44
N TYR A 10 -10.74 -1.16 -16.42
CA TYR A 10 -11.49 -0.23 -17.26
C TYR A 10 -12.97 -0.59 -17.34
N LYS A 11 -13.83 0.36 -16.99
CA LYS A 11 -15.28 0.24 -17.18
C LYS A 11 -15.68 0.92 -18.49
N LYS A 12 -16.44 0.24 -19.35
CA LYS A 12 -17.08 0.87 -20.52
C LYS A 12 -18.19 1.80 -20.02
N VAL A 13 -18.13 3.08 -20.42
CA VAL A 13 -19.09 4.12 -19.99
C VAL A 13 -19.91 4.68 -21.15
N ALA A 14 -19.46 4.50 -22.40
CA ALA A 14 -20.23 4.75 -23.63
C ALA A 14 -19.65 3.90 -24.78
N GLU A 15 -20.20 4.04 -25.98
CA GLU A 15 -19.61 3.47 -27.19
C GLU A 15 -18.18 3.99 -27.37
N ASN A 16 -17.21 3.07 -27.58
CA ASN A 16 -15.79 3.38 -27.71
C ASN A 16 -15.21 4.28 -26.60
N ARG A 17 -15.82 4.28 -25.40
CA ARG A 17 -15.39 5.10 -24.26
C ARG A 17 -15.26 4.28 -22.99
N TYR A 18 -14.08 4.34 -22.37
CA TYR A 18 -13.72 3.60 -21.18
C TYR A 18 -13.21 4.56 -20.10
N ARG A 19 -13.40 4.19 -18.84
CA ARG A 19 -12.88 4.91 -17.67
C ARG A 19 -12.04 3.98 -16.83
N GLU A 20 -10.87 4.43 -16.42
CA GLU A 20 -10.02 3.72 -15.47
C GLU A 20 -10.72 3.62 -14.10
N THR A 21 -10.63 2.46 -13.45
CA THR A 21 -11.15 2.23 -12.11
C THR A 21 -10.05 1.65 -11.23
N SER A 22 -9.96 2.17 -10.00
CA SER A 22 -9.01 1.73 -8.98
C SER A 22 -9.71 0.89 -7.92
N GLY A 23 -9.01 -0.13 -7.45
CA GLY A 23 -9.40 -0.93 -6.29
C GLY A 23 -10.27 -2.12 -6.63
N LEU A 24 -10.31 -3.04 -5.69
CA LEU A 24 -11.13 -4.25 -5.72
C LEU A 24 -12.28 -4.13 -4.74
N TYR A 25 -13.46 -4.63 -5.12
CA TYR A 25 -14.55 -4.75 -4.17
C TYR A 25 -14.33 -5.94 -3.25
N TYR A 26 -15.11 -5.98 -2.17
CA TYR A 26 -15.05 -7.10 -1.23
C TYR A 26 -15.09 -8.44 -1.96
N GLU A 27 -16.03 -8.66 -2.89
CA GLU A 27 -16.23 -9.93 -3.60
C GLU A 27 -15.02 -10.39 -4.42
N ASP A 28 -14.13 -9.48 -4.82
CA ASP A 28 -13.01 -9.76 -5.72
C ASP A 28 -11.80 -10.35 -5.01
N PHE A 29 -11.72 -10.20 -3.69
CA PHE A 29 -10.63 -10.76 -2.90
C PHE A 29 -10.87 -12.23 -2.57
N ASN A 30 -9.90 -13.10 -2.87
CA ASN A 30 -9.86 -14.47 -2.36
C ASN A 30 -8.68 -14.63 -1.40
N VAL A 31 -8.87 -15.42 -0.34
CA VAL A 31 -7.77 -15.75 0.57
C VAL A 31 -6.71 -16.54 -0.20
N GLY A 32 -5.45 -16.12 -0.09
CA GLY A 32 -4.33 -16.66 -0.85
C GLY A 32 -3.96 -15.85 -2.10
N ASP A 33 -4.82 -14.93 -2.57
CA ASP A 33 -4.47 -14.06 -3.70
C ASP A 33 -3.25 -13.20 -3.35
N VAL A 34 -2.34 -13.06 -4.32
CA VAL A 34 -1.16 -12.19 -4.24
C VAL A 34 -1.26 -11.13 -5.32
N PHE A 35 -1.14 -9.87 -4.91
CA PHE A 35 -1.17 -8.70 -5.80
C PHE A 35 0.18 -8.01 -5.78
N GLU A 36 0.86 -8.01 -6.92
CA GLU A 36 2.04 -7.16 -7.13
C GLU A 36 1.64 -5.72 -7.41
N HIS A 37 2.31 -4.77 -6.76
CA HIS A 37 2.03 -3.35 -6.91
C HIS A 37 3.10 -2.68 -7.75
N ARG A 38 2.66 -2.06 -8.84
CA ARG A 38 3.52 -1.35 -9.80
C ARG A 38 3.03 0.08 -10.01
N PRO A 39 3.92 1.02 -10.36
CA PRO A 39 5.36 0.85 -10.59
C PRO A 39 6.18 0.72 -9.30
N GLY A 40 7.46 0.32 -9.42
CA GLY A 40 8.42 0.51 -8.33
C GLY A 40 8.74 2.00 -8.15
N ARG A 41 9.20 2.39 -6.95
CA ARG A 41 9.53 3.79 -6.63
C ARG A 41 10.91 3.88 -5.99
N THR A 42 11.81 4.65 -6.61
CA THR A 42 13.09 5.03 -6.02
C THR A 42 12.89 6.03 -4.89
N VAL A 43 13.52 5.78 -3.75
CA VAL A 43 13.55 6.70 -2.61
C VAL A 43 14.64 7.74 -2.85
N LEU A 44 14.31 9.01 -2.69
CA LEU A 44 15.24 10.13 -2.80
C LEU A 44 15.53 10.73 -1.43
N ASP A 45 16.67 11.42 -1.29
CA ASP A 45 16.96 12.19 -0.07
C ASP A 45 15.86 13.22 0.22
N ALA A 46 15.31 13.83 -0.83
CA ALA A 46 14.18 14.75 -0.71
C ALA A 46 12.96 14.08 -0.06
N ASP A 47 12.62 12.85 -0.43
CA ASP A 47 11.50 12.14 0.19
C ASP A 47 11.72 11.96 1.70
N ASN A 48 12.93 11.54 2.07
CA ASN A 48 13.30 11.28 3.45
C ASN A 48 13.27 12.56 4.30
N VAL A 49 13.98 13.60 3.86
CA VAL A 49 14.10 14.86 4.61
C VAL A 49 12.73 15.54 4.73
N TRP A 50 11.96 15.61 3.63
CA TRP A 50 10.64 16.23 3.66
C TRP A 50 9.68 15.49 4.58
N PHE A 51 9.58 14.16 4.45
CA PHE A 51 8.67 13.39 5.28
C PHE A 51 9.04 13.51 6.76
N THR A 52 10.31 13.30 7.09
CA THR A 52 10.83 13.33 8.47
C THR A 52 10.49 14.65 9.16
N LEU A 53 10.74 15.78 8.49
CA LEU A 53 10.50 17.11 9.05
C LEU A 53 9.00 17.45 9.08
N LEU A 54 8.24 17.03 8.06
CA LEU A 54 6.78 17.21 8.02
C LEU A 54 6.09 16.48 9.18
N THR A 55 6.61 15.31 9.58
CA THR A 55 6.08 14.52 10.69
C THR A 55 6.72 14.83 12.04
N LEU A 56 7.50 15.91 12.13
CA LEU A 56 8.18 16.37 13.36
C LEU A 56 9.05 15.29 14.01
N ASN A 57 9.75 14.49 13.22
CA ASN A 57 10.78 13.58 13.73
C ASN A 57 12.12 14.34 13.79
N PRO A 58 12.65 14.71 14.98
CA PRO A 58 13.88 15.49 15.09
C PRO A 58 15.15 14.63 15.06
N GLN A 59 15.05 13.33 14.77
CA GLN A 59 16.21 12.45 14.80
C GLN A 59 17.15 12.73 13.61
N GLN A 60 18.36 13.21 13.93
CA GLN A 60 19.35 13.72 12.97
C GLN A 60 19.83 12.68 11.96
N VAL A 61 19.78 11.38 12.27
CA VAL A 61 20.20 10.31 11.36
C VAL A 61 19.48 10.33 10.00
N HIS A 62 18.33 11.00 9.92
CA HIS A 62 17.50 11.09 8.72
C HIS A 62 17.77 12.34 7.87
N PHE A 63 18.40 13.41 8.40
CA PHE A 63 18.54 14.69 7.68
C PHE A 63 19.85 15.46 7.92
N ASP A 64 20.72 15.00 8.80
CA ASP A 64 22.02 15.60 9.08
C ASP A 64 23.14 14.68 8.58
N ASN A 65 23.77 15.04 7.46
CA ASN A 65 24.84 14.25 6.85
C ASN A 65 26.08 14.14 7.76
N GLU A 66 26.40 15.18 8.52
CA GLU A 66 27.57 15.18 9.41
C GLU A 66 27.33 14.22 10.58
N TYR A 67 26.13 14.23 11.15
CA TYR A 67 25.72 13.25 12.16
C TYR A 67 25.72 11.84 11.56
N ALA A 68 25.08 11.64 10.41
CA ALA A 68 24.94 10.33 9.79
C ALA A 68 26.29 9.71 9.39
N SER A 69 27.28 10.53 9.00
CA SER A 69 28.66 10.09 8.74
C SER A 69 29.36 9.45 9.96
N LYS A 70 28.85 9.68 11.18
CA LYS A 70 29.39 9.11 12.42
C LYS A 70 28.70 7.80 12.81
N THR A 71 27.53 7.51 12.25
CA THR A 71 26.81 6.24 12.47
C THR A 71 27.48 5.06 11.75
N GLU A 72 26.97 3.84 11.97
CA GLU A 72 27.45 2.64 11.26
C GLU A 72 27.17 2.67 9.75
N TRP A 73 26.12 3.39 9.32
CA TRP A 73 25.69 3.43 7.92
C TRP A 73 26.46 4.44 7.07
N LYS A 74 27.04 5.48 7.70
CA LYS A 74 27.79 6.55 7.02
C LYS A 74 26.98 7.35 5.98
N LYS A 75 25.64 7.29 6.05
CA LYS A 75 24.69 7.95 5.16
C LYS A 75 23.36 8.16 5.87
N LEU A 76 22.53 9.09 5.37
CA LEU A 76 21.20 9.31 5.90
C LEU A 76 20.38 8.02 5.85
N LEU A 77 19.91 7.56 7.01
CA LEU A 77 18.99 6.45 7.09
C LEU A 77 17.58 6.96 6.75
N VAL A 78 16.82 6.23 5.93
CA VAL A 78 15.45 6.62 5.62
C VAL A 78 14.55 6.41 6.85
N ASP A 79 13.69 7.39 7.14
CA ASP A 79 12.69 7.26 8.20
C ASP A 79 11.81 6.03 7.93
N SER A 80 11.77 5.15 8.91
CA SER A 80 10.99 3.92 8.83
C SER A 80 9.48 4.16 8.62
N THR A 81 8.94 5.25 9.16
CA THR A 81 7.53 5.62 9.01
C THR A 81 7.23 6.11 7.60
N PHE A 82 8.21 6.76 6.93
CA PHE A 82 8.14 7.00 5.49
C PHE A 82 8.07 5.69 4.71
N THR A 83 8.90 4.69 5.07
CA THR A 83 8.90 3.37 4.40
C THR A 83 7.53 2.68 4.53
N LEU A 84 6.90 2.74 5.72
CA LEU A 84 5.54 2.25 5.94
C LEU A 84 4.50 3.00 5.10
N ALA A 85 4.57 4.33 5.07
CA ALA A 85 3.67 5.17 4.29
C ALA A 85 3.82 4.92 2.78
N LEU A 86 5.06 4.78 2.30
CA LEU A 86 5.38 4.48 0.91
C LEU A 86 4.78 3.14 0.48
N VAL A 87 5.09 2.05 1.17
CA VAL A 87 4.62 0.71 0.81
C VAL A 87 3.09 0.60 0.97
N THR A 88 2.52 1.27 1.97
CA THR A 88 1.06 1.43 2.06
C THR A 88 0.50 2.13 0.83
N GLY A 89 1.09 3.25 0.43
CA GLY A 89 0.71 4.04 -0.76
C GLY A 89 0.75 3.24 -2.04
N MET A 90 1.80 2.44 -2.24
CA MET A 90 1.94 1.55 -3.41
C MET A 90 0.78 0.54 -3.53
N SER A 91 0.29 0.03 -2.40
CA SER A 91 -0.84 -0.92 -2.38
C SER A 91 -2.22 -0.30 -2.61
N VAL A 92 -2.34 1.04 -2.58
CA VAL A 92 -3.64 1.74 -2.57
C VAL A 92 -4.47 1.40 -3.80
N ASN A 93 -3.86 1.39 -4.98
CA ASN A 93 -4.60 1.19 -6.23
C ASN A 93 -5.32 -0.17 -6.27
N THR A 94 -4.81 -1.19 -5.60
CA THR A 94 -5.45 -2.51 -5.56
C THR A 94 -6.27 -2.70 -4.28
N ILE A 95 -5.65 -2.46 -3.12
CA ILE A 95 -6.24 -2.83 -1.83
C ILE A 95 -7.18 -1.74 -1.30
N SER A 96 -6.88 -0.46 -1.53
CA SER A 96 -7.60 0.66 -0.91
C SER A 96 -8.56 1.42 -1.83
N GLY A 97 -8.51 1.23 -3.15
CA GLY A 97 -9.29 2.04 -4.09
C GLY A 97 -10.81 2.00 -3.86
N LYS A 98 -11.33 0.91 -3.26
CA LYS A 98 -12.74 0.75 -2.87
C LYS A 98 -12.93 0.55 -1.35
N VAL A 99 -11.97 1.01 -0.56
CA VAL A 99 -12.00 0.92 0.90
C VAL A 99 -12.77 2.09 1.50
N VAL A 100 -13.57 1.79 2.52
CA VAL A 100 -14.24 2.75 3.40
C VAL A 100 -13.24 3.35 4.39
N ALA A 101 -12.45 2.47 5.02
CA ALA A 101 -11.46 2.85 6.01
C ALA A 101 -10.37 1.78 6.16
N ASN A 102 -9.15 2.24 6.42
CA ASN A 102 -8.12 1.40 7.01
C ASN A 102 -8.38 1.29 8.51
N LEU A 103 -8.63 0.08 9.01
CA LEU A 103 -9.00 -0.14 10.41
C LEU A 103 -7.78 -0.29 11.32
N GLY A 104 -6.63 -0.67 10.77
CA GLY A 104 -5.41 -0.82 11.55
C GLY A 104 -4.24 -1.38 10.76
N TRP A 105 -3.07 -1.26 11.38
CA TRP A 105 -1.83 -1.94 11.01
C TRP A 105 -1.38 -2.78 12.20
N ASP A 106 -1.01 -4.03 11.93
CA ASP A 106 -0.48 -4.97 12.90
C ASP A 106 0.88 -5.50 12.41
N GLU A 107 1.70 -5.98 13.34
CA GLU A 107 2.94 -6.70 13.02
C GLU A 107 3.87 -5.95 12.04
N VAL A 108 4.00 -4.62 12.17
CA VAL A 108 4.99 -3.85 11.39
C VAL A 108 6.40 -4.32 11.75
N ARG A 109 7.18 -4.75 10.74
CA ARG A 109 8.57 -5.20 10.87
C ARG A 109 9.42 -4.48 9.83
N LEU A 110 10.52 -3.88 10.27
CA LEU A 110 11.49 -3.16 9.45
C LEU A 110 12.76 -4.00 9.40
N THR A 111 12.84 -4.88 8.40
CA THR A 111 13.82 -5.98 8.36
C THR A 111 15.17 -5.55 7.82
N HIS A 112 15.22 -4.51 6.98
CA HIS A 112 16.45 -3.95 6.45
C HIS A 112 16.37 -2.42 6.35
N PRO A 113 17.49 -1.70 6.55
CA PRO A 113 17.53 -0.26 6.36
C PRO A 113 17.30 0.09 4.90
N VAL A 114 16.60 1.21 4.67
CA VAL A 114 16.38 1.81 3.36
C VAL A 114 17.22 3.08 3.26
N PHE A 115 17.76 3.33 2.07
CA PHE A 115 18.57 4.50 1.78
C PHE A 115 18.11 5.19 0.51
N ALA A 116 18.46 6.47 0.35
CA ALA A 116 18.29 7.14 -0.93
C ALA A 116 19.01 6.35 -2.06
N GLY A 117 18.35 6.23 -3.20
CA GLY A 117 18.76 5.38 -4.32
C GLY A 117 18.17 3.96 -4.30
N ASP A 118 17.67 3.46 -3.17
CA ASP A 118 16.94 2.19 -3.16
C ASP A 118 15.62 2.32 -3.92
N THR A 119 15.29 1.31 -4.72
CA THR A 119 14.01 1.24 -5.45
C THR A 119 13.11 0.21 -4.80
N ILE A 120 11.97 0.66 -4.30
CA ILE A 120 11.02 -0.15 -3.57
C ILE A 120 9.96 -0.73 -4.50
N TYR A 121 9.68 -2.01 -4.31
CA TYR A 121 8.58 -2.77 -4.88
C TYR A 121 7.70 -3.28 -3.75
N ALA A 122 6.41 -3.53 -4.01
CA ALA A 122 5.50 -4.01 -2.99
C ALA A 122 4.58 -5.10 -3.53
N GLU A 123 4.17 -5.99 -2.64
CA GLU A 123 3.12 -6.97 -2.92
C GLU A 123 2.20 -7.13 -1.71
N SER A 124 1.00 -7.63 -1.95
CA SER A 124 0.00 -7.90 -0.92
C SER A 124 -0.59 -9.29 -1.05
N THR A 125 -0.58 -10.06 0.03
CA THR A 125 -1.25 -11.36 0.13
C THR A 125 -2.51 -11.24 0.97
N ILE A 126 -3.65 -11.72 0.46
CA ILE A 126 -4.90 -11.75 1.21
C ILE A 126 -4.87 -12.90 2.21
N LEU A 127 -4.86 -12.57 3.50
CA LEU A 127 -4.78 -13.56 4.58
C LEU A 127 -6.14 -14.03 5.05
N PHE A 128 -7.10 -13.10 5.12
CA PHE A 128 -8.40 -13.36 5.70
C PHE A 128 -9.45 -12.40 5.17
N LYS A 129 -10.70 -12.86 5.12
CA LYS A 129 -11.83 -12.07 4.65
C LYS A 129 -13.10 -12.52 5.36
N ARG A 130 -13.95 -11.56 5.75
CA ARG A 130 -15.30 -11.82 6.29
C ARG A 130 -16.24 -10.66 6.03
N GLU A 131 -17.54 -10.91 6.03
CA GLU A 131 -18.51 -9.82 5.99
C GLU A 131 -18.51 -9.03 7.30
N SER A 132 -18.88 -7.75 7.23
CA SER A 132 -19.10 -6.94 8.42
C SER A 132 -20.42 -7.34 9.09
N LYS A 133 -20.38 -7.54 10.41
CA LYS A 133 -21.58 -7.88 11.19
C LYS A 133 -22.52 -6.69 11.38
N SER A 134 -21.99 -5.47 11.34
CA SER A 134 -22.74 -4.23 11.63
C SER A 134 -23.04 -3.40 10.38
N ARG A 135 -22.37 -3.65 9.24
CA ARG A 135 -22.51 -2.87 8.01
C ARG A 135 -22.72 -3.80 6.81
N ARG A 136 -23.97 -3.96 6.38
CA ARG A 136 -24.37 -4.96 5.36
C ARG A 136 -23.76 -4.73 3.98
N ASP A 137 -23.35 -3.50 3.69
CA ASP A 137 -22.74 -3.04 2.44
C ASP A 137 -21.21 -3.22 2.41
N GLN A 138 -20.61 -3.78 3.47
CA GLN A 138 -19.16 -3.77 3.68
C GLN A 138 -18.64 -5.12 4.19
N GLY A 139 -17.38 -5.39 3.90
CA GLY A 139 -16.65 -6.53 4.43
C GLY A 139 -15.26 -6.15 4.90
N ILE A 140 -14.67 -7.00 5.73
CA ILE A 140 -13.34 -6.81 6.30
C ILE A 140 -12.37 -7.76 5.59
N VAL A 141 -11.24 -7.22 5.17
CA VAL A 141 -10.14 -7.97 4.55
C VAL A 141 -8.85 -7.69 5.33
N THR A 142 -8.15 -8.75 5.72
CA THR A 142 -6.82 -8.66 6.32
C THR A 142 -5.79 -9.08 5.29
N VAL A 143 -4.77 -8.24 5.11
CA VAL A 143 -3.79 -8.33 4.04
C VAL A 143 -2.39 -8.24 4.63
N LEU A 144 -1.51 -9.18 4.28
CA LEU A 144 -0.07 -9.04 4.51
C LEU A 144 0.50 -8.22 3.37
N THR A 145 1.17 -7.12 3.66
CA THR A 145 1.87 -6.33 2.66
C THR A 145 3.36 -6.36 2.95
N LYS A 146 4.15 -6.59 1.91
CA LYS A 146 5.61 -6.62 1.96
C LYS A 146 6.19 -5.60 1.00
N GLY A 147 7.29 -5.00 1.39
CA GLY A 147 8.12 -4.14 0.56
C GLY A 147 9.50 -4.76 0.36
N PHE A 148 10.01 -4.69 -0.86
CA PHE A 148 11.31 -5.21 -1.26
C PHE A 148 12.12 -4.13 -1.96
N ASN A 149 13.45 -4.14 -1.81
CA ASN A 149 14.32 -3.28 -2.61
C ASN A 149 14.72 -3.94 -3.95
N GLN A 150 15.53 -3.25 -4.74
CA GLN A 150 16.05 -3.70 -6.03
C GLN A 150 16.87 -5.00 -5.99
N ASN A 151 17.35 -5.40 -4.80
CA ASN A 151 18.11 -6.63 -4.59
C ASN A 151 17.22 -7.76 -4.02
N ASN A 152 15.90 -7.62 -4.12
CA ASN A 152 14.91 -8.56 -3.59
C ASN A 152 15.02 -8.79 -2.07
N LYS A 153 15.61 -7.85 -1.32
CA LYS A 153 15.60 -7.90 0.15
C LYS A 153 14.28 -7.32 0.65
N GLU A 154 13.56 -8.08 1.47
CA GLU A 154 12.40 -7.56 2.21
C GLU A 154 12.91 -6.43 3.12
N VAL A 155 12.38 -5.22 2.97
CA VAL A 155 12.75 -4.06 3.81
C VAL A 155 11.69 -3.77 4.87
N ILE A 156 10.44 -4.13 4.58
CA ILE A 156 9.31 -3.97 5.49
C ILE A 156 8.26 -5.05 5.25
N SER A 157 7.59 -5.49 6.32
CA SER A 157 6.35 -6.24 6.25
C SER A 157 5.36 -5.78 7.32
N PHE A 158 4.07 -5.84 7.02
CA PHE A 158 3.00 -5.51 7.96
C PHE A 158 1.68 -6.16 7.56
N LYS A 159 0.83 -6.42 8.55
CA LYS A 159 -0.57 -6.77 8.32
C LYS A 159 -1.42 -5.51 8.33
N ARG A 160 -2.42 -5.47 7.46
CA ARG A 160 -3.37 -4.37 7.35
C ARG A 160 -4.78 -4.91 7.33
N THR A 161 -5.65 -4.32 8.14
CA THR A 161 -7.08 -4.67 8.15
C THR A 161 -7.87 -3.53 7.53
N VAL A 162 -8.58 -3.80 6.44
CA VAL A 162 -9.36 -2.80 5.69
C VAL A 162 -10.83 -3.15 5.66
N LEU A 163 -11.67 -2.12 5.65
CA LEU A 163 -13.11 -2.21 5.46
C LEU A 163 -13.44 -1.85 4.01
N VAL A 164 -13.92 -2.80 3.22
CA VAL A 164 -14.12 -2.67 1.77
C VAL A 164 -15.61 -2.64 1.45
N TYR A 165 -16.03 -1.81 0.49
CA TYR A 165 -17.40 -1.86 -0.03
C TYR A 165 -17.67 -3.16 -0.80
N LYS A 166 -18.91 -3.64 -0.68
CA LYS A 166 -19.49 -4.65 -1.58
C LYS A 166 -19.91 -3.99 -2.89
N ARG A 167 -19.69 -4.67 -4.03
CA ARG A 167 -19.84 -4.10 -5.38
C ARG A 167 -21.16 -3.39 -5.64
N GLN A 168 -22.28 -4.01 -5.26
CA GLN A 168 -23.60 -3.46 -5.55
C GLN A 168 -24.02 -2.33 -4.59
N GLU A 169 -23.30 -2.15 -3.48
CA GLU A 169 -23.69 -1.30 -2.37
C GLU A 169 -22.80 -0.07 -2.18
N ASN A 170 -21.79 0.14 -3.05
CA ASN A 170 -20.96 1.34 -3.02
C ASN A 170 -21.75 2.58 -3.47
N LYS A 171 -22.41 3.25 -2.53
CA LYS A 171 -23.20 4.46 -2.77
C LYS A 171 -22.33 5.64 -3.18
N ILE A 172 -21.12 5.75 -2.64
CA ILE A 172 -20.23 6.88 -2.94
C ILE A 172 -19.87 6.86 -4.42
N GLU A 173 -19.41 5.73 -4.93
CA GLU A 173 -19.07 5.59 -6.35
C GLU A 173 -20.26 5.84 -7.29
N LYS A 174 -21.47 5.47 -6.88
CA LYS A 174 -22.69 5.78 -7.64
C LYS A 174 -22.95 7.30 -7.70
N LEU A 175 -22.61 8.04 -6.64
CA LEU A 175 -22.80 9.49 -6.56
C LEU A 175 -21.67 10.28 -7.24
N THR A 176 -20.43 9.81 -7.11
CA THR A 176 -19.23 10.49 -7.63
C THR A 176 -18.89 10.07 -9.07
N ASN A 177 -19.47 8.96 -9.54
CA ASN A 177 -19.04 8.28 -10.76
C ASN A 177 -17.53 7.90 -10.73
N TYR A 178 -16.98 7.72 -9.53
CA TYR A 178 -15.57 7.44 -9.23
C TYR A 178 -15.43 6.47 -8.05
#